data_AF-A0A1G1NJW7-F1
#
_entry.id   AF-A0A1G1NJW7-F1
#
_cell.length_a   1.000
_cell.length_b   1.000
_cell.length_c   1.000
_cell.angle_alpha   90.00
_cell.angle_beta   90.00
_cell.angle_gamma   90.00
#
_symmetry.space_group_name_H-M   'P 1'
#
loop_
_entity.id
_entity.type
_entity.pdbx_description
1 polymer ?
#
loop_
_entity_poly.entity_id
_entity_poly.type
_entity_poly.pdbx_seq_one_letter_code
_entity_poly.pdbx_strand_id
1 'polypeptide(L)'
;MKKTLLIIFVLVAGLSLNAHAQATATGLMEVRNKVLKESQEIKALLPDTKDVILVSSMVDSCILTTSQLDAYFSQLGIFNTIKKDDVTPAAIGFLEQWLANIKSTNDLNIKSLNEITQNIQAKTKLHLERLTGYFTDLNAQIEQELAQLAALKKALGI
;
A
#
# COMPACT_ATOMS: atom_id res chain seq x y z
N MET A 1 30.00 -26.64 13.94
CA MET A 1 28.65 -26.93 13.40
C MET A 1 27.61 -25.87 13.81
N LYS A 2 27.37 -25.62 15.12
CA LYS A 2 26.35 -24.62 15.55
C LYS A 2 26.58 -23.18 15.04
N LYS A 3 27.84 -22.70 15.03
CA LYS A 3 28.19 -21.36 14.51
C LYS A 3 28.04 -21.24 12.99
N THR A 4 28.37 -22.30 12.25
CA THR A 4 28.25 -22.34 10.78
C THR A 4 26.79 -22.36 10.34
N LEU A 5 25.93 -23.10 11.04
CA LEU A 5 24.47 -23.08 10.82
C LEU A 5 23.85 -21.71 11.11
N LEU A 6 24.29 -21.03 12.16
CA LEU A 6 23.80 -19.69 12.50
C LEU A 6 24.21 -18.65 11.45
N ILE A 7 25.43 -18.73 10.93
CA ILE A 7 25.91 -17.84 9.85
C ILE A 7 25.13 -18.11 8.56
N ILE A 8 24.90 -19.37 8.20
CA ILE A 8 24.09 -19.73 7.02
C ILE A 8 22.64 -19.25 7.20
N PHE A 9 22.06 -19.39 8.39
CA PHE A 9 20.71 -18.93 8.67
C PHE A 9 20.58 -17.40 8.60
N VAL A 10 21.57 -16.67 9.13
CA VAL A 10 21.63 -15.19 9.02
C VAL A 10 21.87 -14.74 7.57
N LEU A 11 22.67 -15.48 6.80
CA LEU A 11 22.93 -15.17 5.39
C LEU A 11 21.70 -15.41 4.53
N VAL A 12 21.01 -16.54 4.72
CA VAL A 12 19.77 -16.91 4.02
C VAL A 12 18.64 -15.95 4.40
N ALA A 13 18.48 -15.64 5.69
CA ALA A 13 17.50 -14.66 6.17
C ALA A 13 17.77 -13.25 5.62
N GLY A 14 19.05 -12.82 5.57
CA GLY A 14 19.45 -11.53 5.02
C GLY A 14 19.25 -11.41 3.51
N LEU A 15 19.49 -12.49 2.75
CA LEU A 15 19.24 -12.55 1.31
C LEU A 15 17.75 -12.61 0.99
N SER A 16 16.95 -13.31 1.79
CA SER A 16 15.48 -13.33 1.64
C SER A 16 14.84 -11.99 2.01
N LEU A 17 15.38 -11.24 2.98
CA LEU A 17 14.88 -9.92 3.34
C LEU A 17 15.09 -8.90 2.21
N ASN A 18 16.24 -8.90 1.54
CA ASN A 18 16.48 -7.99 0.41
C ASN A 18 15.65 -8.37 -0.82
N ALA A 19 15.54 -9.65 -1.15
CA ALA A 19 14.73 -10.11 -2.28
C ALA A 19 13.22 -9.94 -2.05
N HIS A 20 12.74 -10.04 -0.81
CA HIS A 20 11.34 -9.83 -0.47
C HIS A 20 10.98 -8.36 -0.23
N ALA A 21 11.86 -7.53 0.35
CA ALA A 21 11.63 -6.09 0.46
C ALA A 21 11.57 -5.42 -0.93
N GLN A 22 12.33 -5.93 -1.89
CA GLN A 22 12.23 -5.51 -3.28
C GLN A 22 10.92 -5.99 -3.92
N ALA A 23 10.44 -7.18 -3.56
CA ALA A 23 9.17 -7.74 -4.06
C ALA A 23 7.93 -7.05 -3.47
N THR A 24 7.98 -6.60 -2.21
CA THR A 24 6.84 -5.92 -1.56
C THR A 24 6.76 -4.44 -1.90
N ALA A 25 7.92 -3.76 -2.05
CA ALA A 25 7.97 -2.46 -2.71
C ALA A 25 7.42 -2.51 -4.15
N THR A 26 7.64 -3.62 -4.88
CA THR A 26 7.00 -3.81 -6.20
C THR A 26 5.49 -4.08 -6.10
N GLY A 27 5.01 -4.76 -5.04
CA GLY A 27 3.58 -5.03 -4.84
C GLY A 27 2.76 -3.76 -4.57
N LEU A 28 3.20 -2.92 -3.63
CA LEU A 28 2.56 -1.63 -3.38
C LEU A 28 2.61 -0.71 -4.61
N MET A 29 3.72 -0.74 -5.37
CA MET A 29 3.87 0.08 -6.57
C MET A 29 2.99 -0.41 -7.72
N GLU A 30 2.77 -1.72 -7.83
CA GLU A 30 1.83 -2.29 -8.79
C GLU A 30 0.40 -1.86 -8.49
N VAL A 31 -0.04 -1.95 -7.23
CA VAL A 31 -1.38 -1.50 -6.82
C VAL A 31 -1.55 0.00 -7.05
N ARG A 32 -0.54 0.81 -6.70
CA ARG A 32 -0.50 2.25 -7.00
C ARG A 32 -0.74 2.53 -8.49
N ASN A 33 -0.08 1.78 -9.37
CA ASN A 33 -0.23 1.96 -10.81
C ASN A 33 -1.62 1.52 -11.32
N LYS A 34 -2.18 0.43 -10.77
CA LYS A 34 -3.56 0.00 -11.06
C LYS A 34 -4.56 1.08 -10.64
N VAL A 35 -4.46 1.63 -9.43
CA VAL A 35 -5.33 2.70 -8.92
C VAL A 35 -5.20 3.96 -9.76
N LEU A 36 -3.98 4.37 -10.14
CA LEU A 36 -3.80 5.55 -10.99
C LEU A 36 -4.44 5.37 -12.37
N LYS A 37 -4.27 4.19 -12.98
CA LYS A 37 -4.88 3.89 -14.28
C LYS A 37 -6.41 3.89 -14.17
N GLU A 38 -6.95 3.22 -13.15
CA GLU A 38 -8.39 3.18 -12.88
C GLU A 38 -8.96 4.58 -12.67
N SER A 39 -8.25 5.47 -11.97
CA SER A 39 -8.63 6.88 -11.80
C SER A 39 -8.86 7.60 -13.13
N GLN A 40 -8.00 7.35 -14.13
CA GLN A 40 -8.13 7.93 -15.47
C GLN A 40 -9.37 7.39 -16.19
N GLU A 41 -9.63 6.09 -16.09
CA GLU A 41 -10.81 5.44 -16.67
C GLU A 41 -12.11 5.95 -16.02
N ILE A 42 -12.12 6.08 -14.68
CA ILE A 42 -13.27 6.61 -13.93
C ILE A 42 -13.52 8.07 -14.27
N LYS A 43 -12.46 8.89 -14.35
CA LYS A 43 -12.58 10.31 -14.69
C LYS A 43 -13.20 10.50 -16.08
N ALA A 44 -12.95 9.58 -17.02
CA ALA A 44 -13.57 9.60 -18.34
C ALA A 44 -15.09 9.37 -18.32
N LEU A 45 -15.67 8.87 -17.22
CA LEU A 45 -17.12 8.71 -17.06
C LEU A 45 -17.84 10.02 -16.72
N LEU A 46 -17.14 11.01 -16.14
CA LEU A 46 -17.74 12.25 -15.62
C LEU A 46 -18.62 13.02 -16.61
N PRO A 47 -18.27 13.14 -17.91
CA PRO A 47 -19.08 13.93 -18.85
C PRO A 47 -20.50 13.39 -19.07
N ASP A 48 -20.69 12.07 -19.00
CA ASP A 48 -21.92 11.40 -19.46
C ASP A 48 -22.62 10.56 -18.37
N THR A 49 -22.07 10.52 -17.16
CA THR A 49 -22.62 9.71 -16.06
C THR A 49 -23.77 10.40 -15.34
N LYS A 50 -24.76 9.60 -14.90
CA LYS A 50 -25.79 10.06 -13.96
C LYS A 50 -25.35 9.92 -12.50
N ASP A 51 -24.26 9.18 -12.26
CA ASP A 51 -23.73 8.87 -10.94
C ASP A 51 -22.63 9.86 -10.53
N VAL A 52 -22.77 11.14 -10.89
CA VAL A 52 -21.69 12.15 -10.80
C VAL A 52 -21.05 12.20 -9.42
N ILE A 53 -21.84 12.14 -8.35
CA ILE A 53 -21.34 12.18 -6.97
C ILE A 53 -20.44 10.97 -6.69
N LEU A 54 -20.92 9.76 -7.00
CA LEU A 54 -20.16 8.53 -6.78
C LEU A 54 -18.89 8.49 -7.64
N VAL A 55 -18.99 8.88 -8.91
CA VAL A 55 -17.83 8.94 -9.82
C VAL A 55 -16.78 9.91 -9.32
N SER A 56 -17.18 11.11 -8.85
CA SER A 56 -16.26 12.06 -8.22
C SER A 56 -15.61 11.48 -6.96
N SER A 57 -16.38 10.85 -6.07
CA SER A 57 -15.83 10.20 -4.87
C SER A 57 -14.84 9.08 -5.20
N MET A 58 -15.10 8.28 -6.24
CA MET A 58 -14.15 7.29 -6.72
C MET A 58 -12.85 7.95 -7.23
N VAL A 59 -12.93 9.05 -7.98
CA VAL A 59 -11.74 9.79 -8.43
C VAL A 59 -10.95 10.34 -7.24
N ASP A 60 -11.64 10.97 -6.28
CA ASP A 60 -11.00 11.57 -5.10
C ASP A 60 -10.29 10.51 -4.24
N SER A 61 -10.94 9.36 -4.01
CA SER A 61 -10.31 8.24 -3.30
C SER A 61 -9.07 7.70 -4.03
N CYS A 62 -9.08 7.63 -5.37
CA CYS A 62 -7.89 7.26 -6.14
C CYS A 62 -6.75 8.27 -5.97
N ILE A 63 -7.05 9.57 -6.06
CA ILE A 63 -6.06 10.65 -5.93
C ILE A 63 -5.44 10.63 -4.53
N LEU A 64 -6.27 10.52 -3.50
CA LEU A 64 -5.82 10.45 -2.11
C LEU A 64 -4.90 9.26 -1.90
N THR A 65 -5.34 8.07 -2.33
CA THR A 65 -4.57 6.82 -2.15
C THR A 65 -3.24 6.87 -2.90
N THR A 66 -3.25 7.34 -4.16
CA THR A 66 -2.02 7.47 -4.97
C THR A 66 -1.06 8.47 -4.33
N SER A 67 -1.55 9.62 -3.84
CA SER A 67 -0.72 10.63 -3.18
C SER A 67 -0.08 10.11 -1.89
N GLN A 68 -0.83 9.34 -1.10
CA GLN A 68 -0.32 8.71 0.11
C GLN A 68 0.78 7.68 -0.20
N LEU A 69 0.62 6.89 -1.26
CA LEU A 69 1.62 5.91 -1.72
C LEU A 69 2.85 6.60 -2.29
N ASP A 70 2.70 7.65 -3.08
CA ASP A 70 3.82 8.43 -3.61
C ASP A 70 4.65 9.06 -2.49
N ALA A 71 3.98 9.61 -1.47
CA ALA A 71 4.64 10.13 -0.29
C ALA A 71 5.36 9.02 0.50
N TYR A 72 4.74 7.84 0.65
CA TYR A 72 5.39 6.68 1.25
C TYR A 72 6.65 6.25 0.49
N PHE A 73 6.61 6.14 -0.83
CA PHE A 73 7.78 5.78 -1.64
C PHE A 73 8.88 6.83 -1.57
N SER A 74 8.54 8.12 -1.52
CA SER A 74 9.49 9.19 -1.31
C SER A 74 10.22 9.05 0.03
N GLN A 75 9.46 8.78 1.10
CA GLN A 75 10.05 8.52 2.42
C GLN A 75 10.91 7.26 2.40
N LEU A 76 10.44 6.16 1.81
CA LEU A 76 11.21 4.92 1.69
C LEU A 76 12.54 5.15 0.94
N GLY A 77 12.53 6.01 -0.09
CA GLY A 77 13.73 6.47 -0.77
C GLY A 77 14.73 7.14 0.18
N ILE A 78 14.27 8.04 1.05
CA ILE A 78 15.10 8.68 2.08
C ILE A 78 15.62 7.64 3.07
N PHE A 79 14.76 6.73 3.55
CA PHE A 79 15.15 5.65 4.45
C PHE A 79 16.26 4.77 3.88
N ASN A 80 16.19 4.45 2.58
CA ASN A 80 17.21 3.66 1.90
C ASN A 80 18.58 4.36 1.80
N THR A 81 18.65 5.67 2.05
CA THR A 81 19.93 6.40 2.13
C THR A 81 20.58 6.36 3.50
N ILE A 82 19.85 5.95 4.54
CA ILE A 82 20.36 5.79 5.90
C ILE A 82 21.21 4.53 5.94
N LYS A 83 22.44 4.62 6.47
CA LYS A 83 23.29 3.44 6.64
C LYS A 83 22.62 2.46 7.62
N LYS A 84 22.78 1.17 7.37
CA LYS A 84 22.15 0.11 8.16
C LYS A 84 22.39 0.25 9.68
N ASP A 85 23.59 0.66 10.07
CA ASP A 85 23.99 0.83 11.47
C ASP A 85 23.38 2.09 12.12
N ASP A 86 22.86 3.01 11.32
CA ASP A 86 22.24 4.27 11.74
C ASP A 86 20.70 4.18 11.74
N VAL A 87 20.11 3.01 11.41
CA VAL A 87 18.65 2.81 11.43
C VAL A 87 18.17 2.79 12.88
N THR A 88 17.41 3.82 13.26
CA THR A 88 16.88 3.94 14.62
C THR A 88 15.51 3.28 14.78
N PRO A 89 15.13 2.85 16.00
CA PRO A 89 13.79 2.36 16.27
C PRO A 89 12.68 3.36 15.93
N ALA A 90 12.96 4.65 16.14
CA ALA A 90 12.05 5.73 15.78
C ALA A 90 11.79 5.77 14.27
N ALA A 91 12.84 5.59 13.46
CA ALA A 91 12.75 5.54 12.01
C ALA A 91 11.82 4.40 11.56
N ILE A 92 11.99 3.20 12.12
CA ILE A 92 11.09 2.06 11.83
C ILE A 92 9.66 2.35 12.30
N GLY A 93 9.49 2.95 13.47
CA GLY A 93 8.17 3.36 13.99
C GLY A 93 7.44 4.36 13.09
N PHE A 94 8.15 5.29 12.45
CA PHE A 94 7.55 6.21 11.48
C PHE A 94 7.02 5.47 10.23
N LEU A 95 7.75 4.49 9.71
CA LEU A 95 7.28 3.67 8.58
C LEU A 95 6.03 2.86 8.95
N GLU A 96 6.03 2.26 10.13
CA GLU A 96 4.92 1.48 10.67
C GLU A 96 3.65 2.36 10.79
N GLN A 97 3.79 3.54 11.39
CA GLN A 97 2.69 4.50 11.53
C GLN A 97 2.18 4.99 10.17
N TRP A 98 3.08 5.21 9.20
CA TRP A 98 2.68 5.66 7.87
C TRP A 98 1.84 4.60 7.15
N LEU A 99 2.31 3.36 7.12
CA LEU A 99 1.57 2.23 6.55
C LEU A 99 0.22 2.03 7.23
N ALA A 100 0.18 2.09 8.57
CA ALA A 100 -1.07 2.00 9.33
C ALA A 100 -2.06 3.13 8.97
N ASN A 101 -1.57 4.35 8.77
CA ASN A 101 -2.39 5.48 8.35
C ASN A 101 -2.95 5.29 6.94
N ILE A 102 -2.14 4.81 5.98
CA ILE A 102 -2.61 4.50 4.63
C ILE A 102 -3.71 3.45 4.70
N LYS A 103 -3.50 2.36 5.43
CA LYS A 103 -4.52 1.31 5.61
C LYS A 103 -5.81 1.88 6.20
N SER A 104 -5.72 2.68 7.27
CA SER A 104 -6.89 3.26 7.90
C SER A 104 -7.67 4.20 6.97
N THR A 105 -6.98 5.03 6.16
CA THR A 105 -7.64 5.86 5.15
C THR A 105 -8.29 5.00 4.07
N ASN A 106 -7.60 3.95 3.63
CA ASN A 106 -8.11 3.05 2.59
C ASN A 106 -9.32 2.23 3.07
N ASP A 107 -9.35 1.79 4.32
CA ASP A 107 -10.50 1.15 4.95
C ASP A 107 -11.73 2.08 4.95
N LEU A 108 -11.53 3.38 5.20
CA LEU A 108 -12.60 4.39 5.10
C LEU A 108 -13.07 4.56 3.65
N ASN A 109 -12.15 4.58 2.68
CA ASN A 109 -12.51 4.64 1.26
C ASN A 109 -13.39 3.44 0.86
N ILE A 110 -12.99 2.21 1.21
CA ILE A 110 -13.77 1.00 0.94
C ILE A 110 -15.17 1.10 1.56
N LYS A 111 -15.23 1.53 2.83
CA LYS A 111 -16.50 1.68 3.54
C LYS A 111 -17.41 2.68 2.84
N SER A 112 -16.93 3.90 2.56
CA SER A 112 -17.72 4.95 1.91
C SER A 112 -18.18 4.58 0.51
N LEU A 113 -17.35 3.85 -0.25
CA LEU A 113 -17.69 3.38 -1.59
C LEU A 113 -18.77 2.28 -1.56
N ASN A 114 -18.76 1.40 -0.55
CA ASN A 114 -19.76 0.34 -0.40
C ASN A 114 -21.12 0.83 0.14
N GLU A 115 -21.17 2.02 0.75
CA GLU A 115 -22.41 2.62 1.25
C GLU A 115 -23.32 3.14 0.12
N ILE A 116 -22.80 3.32 -1.10
CA ILE A 116 -23.52 3.92 -2.23
C ILE A 116 -23.72 2.88 -3.35
N THR A 117 -24.78 2.07 -3.27
CA THR A 117 -24.99 0.94 -4.20
C THR A 117 -26.36 0.86 -4.87
N GLN A 118 -27.30 1.78 -4.57
CA GLN A 118 -28.64 1.72 -5.16
C GLN A 118 -28.73 2.50 -6.48
N ASN A 119 -29.27 1.86 -7.52
CA ASN A 119 -29.58 2.44 -8.84
C ASN A 119 -28.41 3.09 -9.60
N ILE A 120 -27.17 2.60 -9.40
CA ILE A 120 -26.00 3.06 -10.15
C ILE A 120 -25.95 2.46 -11.56
N GLN A 121 -25.38 3.19 -12.51
CA GLN A 121 -25.20 2.74 -13.88
C GLN A 121 -24.21 1.56 -13.94
N ALA A 122 -24.42 0.64 -14.88
CA ALA A 122 -23.60 -0.58 -15.00
C ALA A 122 -22.10 -0.30 -15.18
N LYS A 123 -21.73 0.75 -15.93
CA LYS A 123 -20.34 1.18 -16.07
C LYS A 123 -19.75 1.66 -14.74
N THR A 124 -20.47 2.53 -14.03
CA THR A 124 -20.06 3.02 -12.70
C THR A 124 -19.86 1.86 -11.72
N LYS A 125 -20.79 0.89 -11.73
CA LYS A 125 -20.70 -0.31 -10.89
C LYS A 125 -19.45 -1.14 -11.17
N LEU A 126 -19.12 -1.37 -12.43
CA LEU A 126 -17.92 -2.11 -12.82
C LEU A 126 -16.65 -1.46 -12.25
N HIS A 127 -16.53 -0.14 -12.38
CA HIS A 127 -15.37 0.59 -11.87
C HIS A 127 -15.33 0.63 -10.34
N LEU A 128 -16.49 0.74 -9.68
CA LEU A 128 -16.60 0.62 -8.23
C LEU A 128 -16.07 -0.73 -7.73
N GLU A 129 -16.49 -1.83 -8.37
CA GLU A 129 -16.04 -3.18 -8.01
C GLU A 129 -14.53 -3.37 -8.21
N ARG A 130 -13.98 -2.87 -9.32
CA ARG A 130 -12.52 -2.89 -9.58
C ARG A 130 -11.76 -2.10 -8.54
N LEU A 131 -12.19 -0.87 -8.26
CA LEU A 131 -11.53 0.02 -7.33
C LEU A 131 -11.54 -0.56 -5.91
N THR A 132 -12.67 -1.08 -5.45
CA THR A 132 -12.76 -1.79 -4.16
C THR A 132 -11.85 -3.02 -4.12
N GLY A 133 -11.74 -3.75 -5.23
CA GLY A 133 -10.78 -4.84 -5.38
C GLY A 133 -9.33 -4.37 -5.18
N TYR A 134 -8.92 -3.30 -5.88
CA TYR A 134 -7.57 -2.75 -5.74
C TYR A 134 -7.28 -2.21 -4.33
N PHE A 135 -8.27 -1.61 -3.67
CA PHE A 135 -8.12 -1.19 -2.28
C PHE A 135 -8.02 -2.38 -1.31
N THR A 136 -8.70 -3.48 -1.60
CA THR A 136 -8.54 -4.72 -0.83
C THR A 136 -7.13 -5.29 -1.01
N ASP A 137 -6.64 -5.34 -2.24
CA ASP A 137 -5.27 -5.76 -2.54
C ASP A 137 -4.24 -4.86 -1.85
N LEU A 138 -4.47 -3.54 -1.85
CA LEU A 138 -3.61 -2.57 -1.15
C LEU A 138 -3.50 -2.91 0.34
N ASN A 139 -4.63 -3.16 1.00
CA ASN A 139 -4.64 -3.52 2.42
C ASN A 139 -3.83 -4.79 2.69
N ALA A 140 -3.98 -5.82 1.85
CA ALA A 140 -3.21 -7.05 1.98
C ALA A 140 -1.70 -6.82 1.84
N GLN A 141 -1.28 -5.98 0.90
CA GLN A 141 0.14 -5.61 0.74
C GLN A 141 0.65 -4.82 1.96
N ILE A 142 -0.13 -3.87 2.47
CA ILE A 142 0.24 -3.11 3.67
C ILE A 142 0.35 -4.02 4.89
N GLU A 143 -0.57 -4.97 5.08
CA GLU A 143 -0.50 -5.93 6.18
C GLU A 143 0.76 -6.80 6.11
N GLN A 144 1.14 -7.22 4.89
CA GLN A 144 2.39 -7.95 4.68
C GLN A 144 3.62 -7.10 5.05
N GLU A 145 3.66 -5.83 4.68
CA GLU A 145 4.75 -4.90 5.02
C GLU A 145 4.82 -4.64 6.53
N LEU A 146 3.69 -4.41 7.19
CA LEU A 146 3.63 -4.23 8.64
C LEU A 146 4.13 -5.48 9.38
N ALA A 147 3.77 -6.68 8.93
CA ALA A 147 4.27 -7.93 9.49
C ALA A 147 5.80 -8.06 9.34
N GLN A 148 6.37 -7.59 8.24
CA GLN A 148 7.81 -7.57 8.02
C GLN A 148 8.52 -6.57 8.93
N LEU A 149 7.99 -5.36 9.08
CA LEU A 149 8.54 -4.37 10.02
C LEU A 149 8.52 -4.91 11.45
N ALA A 150 7.45 -5.57 11.87
CA ALA A 150 7.36 -6.22 13.18
C ALA A 150 8.44 -7.32 13.37
N ALA A 151 8.67 -8.14 12.33
CA ALA A 151 9.73 -9.16 12.35
C ALA A 151 11.13 -8.54 12.42
N LEU A 152 11.36 -7.44 11.70
CA LEU A 152 12.63 -6.69 11.72
C LEU A 152 12.90 -6.11 13.11
N LYS A 153 11.91 -5.47 13.75
CA LYS A 153 12.02 -4.93 15.11
C LYS A 153 12.44 -6.02 16.10
N LYS A 154 11.74 -7.15 16.06
CA LYS A 154 12.08 -8.32 16.89
C LYS A 154 13.51 -8.83 16.66
N ALA A 155 13.99 -8.86 15.41
CA ALA A 155 15.35 -9.28 15.09
C ALA A 155 16.42 -8.28 15.56
N LEU A 156 16.08 -6.99 15.58
CA LEU A 156 16.94 -5.91 16.06
C LEU A 156 16.87 -5.70 17.58
N GLY A 157 15.98 -6.41 18.29
CA GLY A 157 15.83 -6.31 19.75
C GLY A 157 15.16 -5.01 20.20
N ILE A 158 14.32 -4.42 19.35
CA ILE A 158 13.61 -3.14 19.54
C ILE A 158 12.11 -3.32 19.40
#